data_AF-A0A3D4T9Q1-F1
#
_entry.id   AF-A0A3D4T9Q1-F1
#
_cell.length_a   1.000
_cell.length_b   1.000
_cell.length_c   1.000
_cell.angle_alpha   90.00
_cell.angle_beta   90.00
_cell.angle_gamma   90.00
#
_symmetry.space_group_name_H-M   'P 1'
#
loop_
_entity.id
_entity.type
_entity.pdbx_description
1 polymer ?
#
loop_
_entity_poly.entity_id
_entity_poly.type
_entity_poly.pdbx_seq_one_letter_code
_entity_poly.pdbx_strand_id
1 'polypeptide(L)'
;MAASKPVHIALVGNPNSGKTSLFNALTGLNQKVGNFPGVTVDKKTGALDFEDGEQAVLIDLPGTYSLYPRRGDEWVAYKVMMDADTEIHADA
;
A
#
# COMPACT_ATOMS: atom_id res chain seq x y z
N MET A 1 27.78 7.86 -0.19
CA MET A 1 26.86 7.35 -1.23
C MET A 1 25.57 8.12 -1.09
N ALA A 2 24.97 8.62 -2.18
CA ALA A 2 23.67 9.27 -2.10
C ALA A 2 22.65 8.22 -1.65
N ALA A 3 21.86 8.51 -0.62
CA ALA A 3 20.76 7.63 -0.23
C ALA A 3 19.83 7.47 -1.44
N SER A 4 19.62 6.24 -1.89
CA SER A 4 18.61 5.94 -2.90
C SER A 4 17.24 6.33 -2.36
N LYS A 5 16.36 6.84 -3.22
CA LYS A 5 14.97 7.08 -2.82
C LYS A 5 14.34 5.74 -2.41
N PRO A 6 13.52 5.71 -1.34
CA PRO A 6 12.87 4.48 -0.93
C PRO A 6 12.00 3.93 -2.07
N VAL A 7 11.99 2.60 -2.22
CA VAL A 7 11.10 1.92 -3.16
C VAL A 7 9.71 1.82 -2.56
N HIS A 8 8.68 2.11 -3.33
CA HIS A 8 7.31 2.00 -2.84
C HIS A 8 6.62 0.78 -3.44
N ILE A 9 6.00 -0.02 -2.57
CA ILE A 9 5.44 -1.32 -2.89
C ILE A 9 3.98 -1.35 -2.48
N ALA A 10 3.08 -1.55 -3.44
CA ALA A 10 1.67 -1.74 -3.16
C ALA A 10 1.32 -3.23 -3.05
N LEU A 11 0.73 -3.63 -1.92
CA LEU A 11 0.22 -4.98 -1.71
C LEU A 11 -1.23 -5.08 -2.20
N VAL A 12 -1.43 -5.86 -3.26
CA VAL A 12 -2.72 -6.02 -3.95
C VAL A 12 -3.14 -7.48 -3.98
N GLY A 13 -4.44 -7.72 -3.99
CA GLY A 13 -5.02 -9.06 -4.14
C GLY A 13 -6.44 -9.17 -3.61
N ASN A 14 -7.05 -10.32 -3.81
CA ASN A 14 -8.46 -10.55 -3.46
C ASN A 14 -8.75 -10.32 -1.96
N PRO A 15 -9.98 -9.98 -1.60
CA PRO A 15 -10.45 -10.09 -0.22
C PRO A 15 -10.15 -11.49 0.35
N ASN A 16 -9.70 -11.53 1.61
CA ASN A 16 -9.35 -12.77 2.33
C ASN A 16 -8.20 -13.61 1.74
N SER A 17 -7.38 -13.07 0.84
CA SER A 17 -6.22 -13.80 0.27
C SER A 17 -4.97 -13.84 1.15
N GLY A 18 -5.03 -13.33 2.38
CA GLY A 18 -3.89 -13.29 3.30
C GLY A 18 -2.99 -12.05 3.20
N LYS A 19 -3.38 -10.99 2.46
CA LYS A 19 -2.61 -9.74 2.34
C LYS A 19 -2.19 -9.15 3.68
N THR A 20 -3.15 -8.93 4.59
CA THR A 20 -2.85 -8.35 5.91
C THR A 20 -1.90 -9.25 6.72
N SER A 21 -1.97 -10.57 6.56
CA SER A 21 -1.01 -11.48 7.20
C SER A 21 0.40 -11.30 6.62
N LEU A 22 0.53 -11.19 5.30
CA LEU A 22 1.80 -10.92 4.64
C LEU A 22 2.37 -9.55 5.00
N PHE A 23 1.52 -8.51 5.00
CA PHE A 23 1.89 -7.16 5.43
C PHE A 23 2.48 -7.19 6.85
N ASN A 24 1.74 -7.77 7.81
CA ASN A 24 2.20 -7.85 9.19
C ASN A 24 3.51 -8.64 9.35
N ALA A 25 3.68 -9.72 8.58
CA ALA A 25 4.89 -10.53 8.61
C ALA A 25 6.12 -9.76 8.07
N LEU A 26 5.92 -8.89 7.07
CA LEU A 26 6.99 -8.08 6.47
C LEU A 26 7.32 -6.85 7.32
N THR A 27 6.32 -6.16 7.86
CA THR A 27 6.51 -4.86 8.53
C THR A 27 6.72 -4.97 10.04
N GLY A 28 6.31 -6.09 10.65
CA GLY A 28 6.31 -6.26 12.10
C GLY A 28 5.57 -5.12 12.81
N LEU A 29 6.23 -4.50 13.80
CA LEU A 29 5.67 -3.38 14.57
C LEU A 29 5.85 -2.01 13.90
N ASN A 30 6.62 -1.92 12.80
CA ASN A 30 6.95 -0.66 12.12
C ASN A 30 5.87 -0.23 11.12
N GLN A 31 4.62 -0.27 11.56
CA GLN A 31 3.44 0.05 10.75
C GLN A 31 2.75 1.33 11.25
N LYS A 32 2.15 2.07 10.32
CA LYS A 32 1.29 3.23 10.56
C LYS A 32 -0.08 2.96 9.96
N VAL A 33 -1.12 3.39 10.67
CA VAL A 33 -2.51 3.30 10.22
C VAL A 33 -3.09 4.71 10.16
N GLY A 34 -3.66 5.05 9.02
CA GLY A 34 -4.40 6.28 8.79
C GLY A 34 -5.57 6.02 7.85
N ASN A 35 -6.06 7.07 7.18
CA ASN A 35 -7.08 6.95 6.15
C ASN A 35 -6.53 7.43 4.81
N PHE A 36 -7.05 6.89 3.72
CA PHE A 36 -6.82 7.46 2.39
C PHE A 36 -7.48 8.86 2.29
N PRO A 37 -6.88 9.81 1.54
CA PRO A 37 -7.42 11.16 1.37
C PRO A 37 -8.89 11.16 0.93
N GLY A 38 -9.72 11.94 1.61
CA GLY A 38 -11.13 12.14 1.25
C GLY A 38 -12.06 10.93 1.45
N VAL A 39 -11.60 9.84 2.05
CA VAL A 39 -12.40 8.62 2.30
C VAL A 39 -12.15 8.03 3.69
N THR A 40 -13.07 7.18 4.16
CA THR A 40 -12.96 6.46 5.44
C THR A 40 -12.29 5.09 5.30
N VAL A 41 -11.51 4.89 4.25
CA VAL A 41 -10.83 3.63 3.96
C VAL A 41 -9.47 3.65 4.65
N ASP A 42 -9.19 2.62 5.46
CA ASP A 42 -7.92 2.49 6.16
C ASP A 42 -6.73 2.45 5.18
N LYS A 43 -5.72 3.28 5.44
CA LYS A 43 -4.40 3.25 4.79
C LYS A 43 -3.40 2.67 5.78
N LYS A 44 -2.90 1.46 5.51
CA LYS A 44 -1.83 0.83 6.31
C LYS A 44 -0.52 0.90 5.54
N THR A 45 0.51 1.45 6.17
CA THR A 45 1.85 1.56 5.58
C THR A 45 2.90 1.04 6.54
N GLY A 46 3.94 0.39 6.06
CA GLY A 46 5.08 -0.01 6.88
C GLY A 46 6.41 0.17 6.16
N ALA A 47 7.45 0.44 6.93
CA ALA A 47 8.80 0.55 6.41
C ALA A 47 9.48 -0.82 6.38
N LEU A 48 10.24 -1.08 5.33
CA LEU A 48 11.07 -2.27 5.16
C LEU A 48 12.52 -1.82 4.94
N ASP A 49 13.45 -2.42 5.68
CA ASP A 49 14.88 -2.22 5.50
C ASP A 49 15.48 -3.53 4.98
N PHE A 50 16.21 -3.47 3.86
CA PHE A 50 16.89 -4.62 3.26
C PHE A 50 18.36 -4.68 3.70
N GLU A 51 18.97 -5.87 3.61
CA GLU A 51 20.34 -6.11 4.07
C GLU A 51 21.40 -5.30 3.31
N ASP A 52 21.12 -4.95 2.07
CA ASP A 52 21.96 -4.11 1.20
C ASP A 52 21.82 -2.60 1.48
N GLY A 53 20.99 -2.22 2.45
CA GLY A 53 20.72 -0.84 2.83
C GLY A 53 19.66 -0.14 1.98
N GLU A 54 18.99 -0.86 1.07
CA GLU A 54 17.81 -0.33 0.39
C GLU A 54 16.64 -0.20 1.39
N GLN A 55 15.84 0.85 1.20
CA GLN A 55 14.63 1.09 1.98
C GLN A 55 13.41 0.96 1.09
N ALA A 56 12.34 0.40 1.65
CA ALA A 56 11.04 0.40 0.99
C ALA A 56 9.90 0.79 1.93
N VAL A 57 8.83 1.29 1.31
CA VAL A 57 7.54 1.54 1.96
C VAL A 57 6.51 0.60 1.36
N LEU A 58 5.97 -0.27 2.20
CA LEU A 58 4.88 -1.17 1.83
C LEU A 58 3.54 -0.52 2.19
N ILE A 59 2.57 -0.53 1.27
CA ILE A 59 1.19 -0.09 1.51
C ILE A 59 0.21 -1.25 1.29
N ASP A 60 -0.67 -1.53 2.26
CA ASP A 60 -1.77 -2.51 2.11
C ASP A 60 -2.96 -1.84 1.43
N LEU A 61 -3.33 -2.30 0.24
CA LEU A 61 -4.51 -1.79 -0.47
C LEU A 61 -5.77 -2.61 -0.12
N PRO A 62 -6.96 -1.99 -0.20
CA PRO A 62 -8.21 -2.73 -0.10
C PRO A 62 -8.24 -3.92 -1.05
N GLY A 63 -8.79 -5.03 -0.57
CA GLY A 63 -8.93 -6.21 -1.40
C GLY A 63 -9.89 -5.97 -2.55
N THR A 64 -9.48 -6.29 -3.78
CA THR A 64 -10.35 -6.21 -4.96
C THR A 64 -10.28 -7.50 -5.77
N TYR A 65 -11.42 -7.92 -6.34
CA TYR A 65 -11.50 -9.07 -7.25
C TYR A 65 -11.24 -8.70 -8.71
N SER A 66 -11.28 -7.40 -9.05
CA SER A 66 -11.09 -6.93 -10.43
C SER A 66 -10.56 -5.50 -10.45
N LEU A 67 -10.15 -5.02 -11.62
CA LEU A 67 -9.79 -3.62 -11.85
C LEU A 67 -11.00 -2.76 -12.31
N TYR A 68 -12.22 -3.26 -12.12
CA TYR A 68 -13.46 -2.54 -12.40
C TYR A 68 -14.18 -2.19 -11.09
N PRO A 69 -13.84 -1.06 -10.45
CA PRO A 69 -14.32 -0.73 -9.12
C PRO A 69 -15.82 -0.46 -9.11
N ARG A 70 -16.51 -1.00 -8.11
CA ARG A 70 -17.94 -0.83 -7.84
C ARG A 70 -18.22 -0.24 -6.46
N ARG A 71 -17.22 -0.25 -5.57
CA ARG A 71 -17.31 0.23 -4.19
C ARG A 71 -16.19 1.24 -3.91
N GLY A 72 -16.37 2.07 -2.89
CA GLY A 72 -15.44 3.15 -2.56
C GLY A 72 -14.02 2.68 -2.22
N ASP A 73 -13.91 1.52 -1.56
CA ASP A 73 -12.64 0.86 -1.25
C ASP A 73 -11.95 0.28 -2.51
N GLU A 74 -12.71 -0.30 -3.42
CA GLU A 74 -12.19 -0.74 -4.73
C GLU A 74 -11.66 0.43 -5.58
N TRP A 75 -12.30 1.60 -5.50
CA TRP A 75 -11.81 2.83 -6.15
C TRP A 75 -10.44 3.27 -5.62
N VAL A 76 -10.18 3.10 -4.31
CA VAL A 76 -8.87 3.41 -3.73
C VAL A 76 -7.79 2.52 -4.34
N ALA A 77 -8.02 1.20 -4.39
CA ALA A 77 -7.06 0.27 -4.97
C ALA A 77 -6.80 0.58 -6.46
N TYR A 78 -7.86 0.87 -7.22
CA TYR A 78 -7.77 1.25 -8.63
C TYR A 78 -6.92 2.52 -8.83
N LYS A 79 -7.19 3.58 -8.06
CA LYS A 79 -6.49 4.86 -8.17
C LYS A 79 -4.99 4.73 -7.93
N VAL A 80 -4.59 4.00 -6.88
CA VAL A 80 -3.18 3.74 -6.56
C VAL A 80 -2.51 2.96 -7.70
N MET A 81 -3.14 1.89 -8.18
CA MET A 81 -2.54 1.01 -9.18
C MET A 81 -2.40 1.65 -10.56
N MET A 82 -3.32 2.54 -10.92
CA MET A 82 -3.36 3.19 -12.23
C MET A 82 -2.65 4.55 -12.23
N ASP A 83 -2.09 4.97 -11.08
CA ASP A 83 -1.55 6.32 -10.86
C ASP A 83 -2.55 7.41 -11.30
N ALA A 84 -3.84 7.15 -11.05
CA ALA A 84 -4.93 7.95 -11.60
C ALA A 84 -5.29 9.16 -10.72
N ASP A 85 -4.57 9.38 -9.62
CA ASP A 85 -4.83 10.41 -8.63
C ASP A 85 -3.52 11.09 -8.22
N THR A 86 -3.51 12.42 -8.16
CA THR A 86 -2.33 13.23 -7.78
C THR A 86 -2.07 13.27 -6.28
N GLU A 87 -3.00 12.75 -5.46
CA GLU A 87 -2.87 12.71 -4.00
C GLU A 87 -2.65 11.29 -3.47
N ILE A 88 -2.90 10.26 -4.28
CA ILE A 88 -2.86 8.86 -3.87
C ILE A 88 -1.87 8.10 -4.74
N HIS A 89 -0.61 8.09 -4.31
CA HIS A 89 0.46 7.33 -4.95
C HIS A 89 0.90 6.16 -4.07
N ALA A 90 1.45 5.13 -4.70
CA ALA A 90 2.32 4.20 -4.00
C ALA A 90 3.52 4.97 -3.40
N ASP A 91 4.02 5.96 -4.15
CA ASP A 91 5.28 6.70 -3.97
C ASP A 91 5.25 7.90 -3.00
N ALA A 92 4.11 8.18 -2.33
CA ALA A 92 3.91 9.41 -1.54
C ALA A 92 3.82 9.20 -0.02
#